data_AF-A0A7T1T8C2-F1
#
_entry.id   AF-A0A7T1T8C2-F1
#
_cell.length_a   1.000
_cell.length_b   1.000
_cell.length_c   1.000
_cell.angle_alpha   90.00
_cell.angle_beta   90.00
_cell.angle_gamma   90.00
#
_symmetry.space_group_name_H-M   'P 1'
#
loop_
_entity.id
_entity.type
_entity.pdbx_description
1 polymer ?
#
loop_
_entity_poly.entity_id
_entity_poly.type
_entity_poly.pdbx_seq_one_letter_code
_entity_poly.pdbx_strand_id
1 'polypeptide(L)'
;MRLGCNSFRSTCRPERDGRTVRRVGGPRGPPDRQSARRPLPATASLVPTRSRSPRPSPTGAQESTMLIRRLALTATALTSALTVTPDALADVRHGQVDHLTVTIAESGSATTDGTSELYCHPTAGDHRDAEEACDGLDELTVWGKDPFAPVAPGTRCTMQYGGPASAHVRGVWAGRRVDAHFNRENGCEMKRWDALVPLLPRTGMHVPS
;
A
#
# COMPACT_ATOMS: atom_id res chain seq x y z
N MET A 1 -41.62 -9.59 -53.78
CA MET A 1 -42.82 -9.99 -52.99
C MET A 1 -43.03 -8.93 -51.91
N ARG A 2 -43.91 -7.94 -52.12
CA ARG A 2 -45.29 -7.84 -51.57
C ARG A 2 -45.38 -8.05 -50.05
N LEU A 3 -45.73 -6.97 -49.35
CA LEU A 3 -46.02 -6.87 -47.92
C LEU A 3 -47.24 -7.72 -47.50
N GLY A 4 -47.22 -8.20 -46.26
CA GLY A 4 -48.39 -8.74 -45.57
C GLY A 4 -48.19 -8.71 -44.06
N CYS A 5 -48.46 -7.57 -43.43
CA CYS A 5 -48.66 -7.50 -41.97
C CYS A 5 -50.09 -7.95 -41.67
N ASN A 6 -50.26 -9.12 -41.05
CA ASN A 6 -51.55 -9.53 -40.52
C ASN A 6 -51.61 -9.20 -39.02
N SER A 7 -52.64 -8.44 -38.67
CA SER A 7 -52.93 -8.00 -37.31
C SER A 7 -53.47 -9.18 -36.52
N PHE A 8 -52.64 -9.80 -35.67
CA PHE A 8 -53.02 -10.52 -34.44
C PHE A 8 -51.78 -11.19 -33.83
N ARG A 9 -51.45 -10.82 -32.59
CA ARG A 9 -50.42 -11.40 -31.67
C ARG A 9 -49.02 -10.75 -31.69
N SER A 10 -48.81 -9.93 -30.65
CA SER A 10 -47.61 -9.18 -30.27
C SER A 10 -46.45 -10.03 -29.74
N THR A 11 -45.96 -11.01 -30.50
CA THR A 11 -44.68 -11.65 -30.16
C THR A 11 -43.80 -11.74 -31.40
N CYS A 12 -42.92 -10.75 -31.59
CA CYS A 12 -41.83 -10.83 -32.55
C CYS A 12 -40.81 -11.85 -32.05
N ARG A 13 -40.81 -13.04 -32.68
CA ARG A 13 -39.77 -14.07 -32.53
C ARG A 13 -38.85 -13.94 -33.74
N PRO A 14 -37.53 -13.80 -33.59
CA PRO A 14 -36.63 -13.85 -34.75
C PRO A 14 -36.61 -15.25 -35.35
N GLU A 15 -36.95 -15.32 -36.64
CA GLU A 15 -36.90 -16.50 -37.50
C GLU A 15 -35.43 -16.89 -37.73
N ARG A 16 -35.05 -18.13 -37.38
CA ARG A 16 -33.70 -18.66 -37.59
C ARG A 16 -33.52 -18.92 -39.08
N ASP A 17 -32.82 -18.02 -39.74
CA ASP A 17 -32.41 -18.19 -41.12
C ASP A 17 -31.43 -19.38 -41.22
N GLY A 18 -31.84 -20.43 -41.95
CA GLY A 18 -31.18 -21.71 -42.05
C GLY A 18 -29.92 -21.70 -42.92
N ARG A 19 -28.94 -20.85 -42.58
CA ARG A 19 -27.65 -20.82 -43.27
C ARG A 19 -26.64 -21.70 -42.51
N THR A 20 -26.47 -22.91 -43.01
CA THR A 20 -25.45 -23.89 -42.60
C THR A 20 -24.04 -23.30 -42.79
N VAL A 21 -23.49 -22.71 -41.73
CA VAL A 21 -22.07 -22.37 -41.69
C VAL A 21 -21.29 -23.66 -41.47
N ARG A 22 -20.59 -24.10 -42.52
CA ARG A 22 -19.57 -25.16 -42.46
C ARG A 22 -18.57 -24.81 -41.35
N ARG A 23 -18.49 -25.65 -40.32
CA ARG A 23 -17.36 -25.62 -39.36
C ARG A 23 -16.08 -25.97 -40.11
N VAL A 24 -15.21 -24.98 -40.32
CA VAL A 24 -13.81 -25.22 -40.66
C VAL A 24 -13.11 -25.68 -39.37
N GLY A 25 -12.49 -26.86 -39.43
CA GLY A 25 -11.76 -27.43 -38.32
C GLY A 25 -10.33 -26.91 -38.20
N GLY A 26 -9.85 -26.84 -36.94
CA GLY A 26 -8.44 -26.83 -36.55
C GLY A 26 -7.84 -25.44 -36.26
N PRO A 27 -6.88 -25.31 -35.32
CA PRO A 27 -5.92 -26.35 -34.94
C PRO A 27 -6.09 -26.92 -33.52
N ARG A 28 -5.54 -28.13 -33.37
CA ARG A 28 -5.42 -28.93 -32.15
C ARG A 28 -4.62 -28.14 -31.11
N GLY A 29 -5.21 -27.91 -29.94
CA GLY A 29 -4.50 -27.40 -28.79
C GLY A 29 -3.43 -28.40 -28.31
N PRO A 30 -2.29 -27.91 -27.76
CA PRO A 30 -1.32 -28.77 -27.12
C PRO A 30 -1.91 -29.46 -25.88
N PRO A 31 -1.43 -30.65 -25.51
CA PRO A 31 -1.99 -31.44 -24.41
C PRO A 31 -1.84 -30.75 -23.05
N ASP A 32 -2.84 -31.00 -22.20
CA ASP A 32 -2.86 -30.71 -20.77
C ASP A 32 -1.50 -30.99 -20.13
N ARG A 33 -0.86 -29.93 -19.61
CA ARG A 33 0.22 -30.10 -18.64
C ARG A 33 -0.42 -30.63 -17.36
N GLN A 34 -0.47 -31.95 -17.29
CA GLN A 34 -0.67 -32.71 -16.07
C GLN A 34 0.11 -32.07 -14.94
N SER A 35 -0.61 -31.91 -13.83
CA SER A 35 -0.09 -31.55 -12.52
C SER A 35 1.12 -32.42 -12.17
N ALA A 36 2.31 -31.90 -12.45
CA ALA A 36 3.54 -32.42 -11.88
C ALA A 36 3.52 -32.08 -10.39
N ARG A 37 2.99 -33.02 -9.60
CA ARG A 37 3.20 -33.08 -8.16
C ARG A 37 4.71 -33.04 -7.93
N ARG A 38 5.21 -31.88 -7.51
CA ARG A 38 6.59 -31.75 -7.03
C ARG A 38 6.73 -32.64 -5.78
N PRO A 39 7.70 -33.57 -5.74
CA PRO A 39 8.03 -34.25 -4.51
C PRO A 39 8.56 -33.22 -3.49
N LEU A 40 8.05 -33.33 -2.27
CA LEU A 40 8.55 -32.62 -1.08
C LEU A 40 10.04 -32.94 -0.91
N PRO A 41 10.93 -31.95 -0.73
CA PRO A 41 12.27 -32.24 -0.23
C PRO A 41 12.18 -32.73 1.21
N ALA A 42 12.86 -33.84 1.46
CA ALA A 42 13.02 -34.49 2.74
C ALA A 42 13.51 -33.51 3.82
N THR A 43 13.01 -33.71 5.02
CA THR A 43 13.44 -33.10 6.28
C THR A 43 14.95 -33.18 6.45
N ALA A 44 15.64 -32.05 6.24
CA ALA A 44 17.01 -31.88 6.69
C ALA A 44 16.99 -31.84 8.23
N SER A 45 17.66 -32.83 8.83
CA SER A 45 17.84 -32.95 10.27
C SER A 45 18.50 -31.70 10.84
N LEU A 46 17.84 -31.08 11.82
CA LEU A 46 18.43 -30.06 12.69
C LEU A 46 19.57 -30.71 13.49
N VAL A 47 20.81 -30.40 13.14
CA VAL A 47 21.96 -30.62 14.01
C VAL A 47 21.92 -29.53 15.09
N PRO A 48 21.87 -29.85 16.39
CA PRO A 48 21.95 -28.84 17.44
C PRO A 48 23.41 -28.38 17.57
N THR A 49 23.74 -27.23 16.99
CA THR A 49 25.03 -26.58 17.22
C THR A 49 25.04 -26.02 18.64
N ARG A 50 25.89 -26.62 19.49
CA ARG A 50 26.12 -26.17 20.87
C ARG A 50 26.67 -24.74 20.90
N SER A 51 25.92 -23.89 21.59
CA SER A 51 26.26 -22.68 22.34
C SER A 51 27.76 -22.44 22.63
N ARG A 52 28.22 -21.21 22.34
CA ARG A 52 29.24 -20.52 23.14
C ARG A 52 28.72 -19.13 23.51
N SER A 53 28.16 -19.02 24.71
CA SER A 53 27.94 -17.73 25.37
C SER A 53 29.27 -16.99 25.55
N PRO A 54 29.32 -15.67 25.32
CA PRO A 54 30.43 -14.85 25.73
C PRO A 54 30.53 -14.83 27.26
N ARG A 55 31.74 -15.07 27.79
CA ARG A 55 32.05 -14.90 29.21
C ARG A 55 31.98 -13.41 29.57
N PRO A 56 31.28 -13.00 30.64
CA PRO A 56 31.51 -11.70 31.24
C PRO A 56 32.86 -11.71 31.97
N SER A 57 33.70 -10.73 31.67
CA SER A 57 34.93 -10.44 32.41
C SER A 57 34.59 -9.81 33.77
N PRO A 58 35.15 -10.28 34.89
CA PRO A 58 35.03 -9.61 36.17
C PRO A 58 36.06 -8.47 36.25
N THR A 59 35.62 -7.24 36.05
CA THR A 59 36.42 -6.05 36.37
C THR A 59 35.92 -5.47 37.68
N GLY A 60 36.82 -5.37 38.66
CA GLY A 60 36.77 -4.33 39.68
C GLY A 60 35.97 -4.68 40.93
N ALA A 61 36.62 -5.40 41.84
CA ALA A 61 36.42 -5.18 43.26
C ALA A 61 36.80 -3.73 43.59
N GLN A 62 35.87 -2.95 44.15
CA GLN A 62 36.23 -1.93 45.13
C GLN A 62 35.29 -2.02 46.31
N GLU A 63 35.87 -2.56 47.36
CA GLU A 63 35.46 -2.41 48.75
C GLU A 63 35.40 -0.92 49.10
N SER A 64 34.32 -0.52 49.75
CA SER A 64 34.33 0.55 50.75
C SER A 64 33.11 0.37 51.63
N THR A 65 33.24 -0.57 52.55
CA THR A 65 32.39 -0.73 53.74
C THR A 65 32.79 0.33 54.75
N MET A 66 31.89 1.25 55.11
CA MET A 66 31.76 1.83 56.46
C MET A 66 30.48 2.68 56.49
N LEU A 67 29.37 2.13 57.00
CA LEU A 67 28.89 2.19 58.38
C LEU A 67 28.10 3.47 58.74
N ILE A 68 26.76 3.29 58.76
CA ILE A 68 25.81 3.69 59.81
C ILE A 68 25.67 5.20 60.14
N ARG A 69 24.48 5.75 59.86
CA ARG A 69 23.62 6.35 60.89
C ARG A 69 22.15 6.48 60.45
N ARG A 70 21.26 5.92 61.27
CA ARG A 70 19.81 6.15 61.27
C ARG A 70 19.50 7.61 61.70
N LEU A 71 18.26 8.04 61.41
CA LEU A 71 17.58 9.33 61.65
C LEU A 71 17.60 10.28 60.42
N ALA A 72 16.51 10.88 59.95
CA ALA A 72 15.11 10.93 60.38
C ALA A 72 14.22 11.24 59.17
N LEU A 73 12.91 11.01 59.33
CA LEU A 73 11.80 11.40 58.45
C LEU A 73 11.99 12.78 57.79
N THR A 74 11.92 12.83 56.47
CA THR A 74 11.28 13.94 55.74
C THR A 74 10.51 13.36 54.56
N ALA A 75 9.26 12.98 54.80
CA ALA A 75 8.29 12.71 53.74
C ALA A 75 7.85 14.05 53.13
N THR A 76 8.62 14.59 52.20
CA THR A 76 8.15 15.69 51.36
C THR A 76 7.32 15.10 50.23
N ALA A 77 6.01 15.02 50.48
CA ALA A 77 5.01 14.83 49.46
C ALA A 77 5.05 16.02 48.48
N LEU A 78 5.77 15.87 47.38
CA LEU A 78 5.55 16.68 46.19
C LEU A 78 4.55 15.91 45.33
N THR A 79 3.28 16.06 45.70
CA THR A 79 2.13 15.76 44.83
C THR A 79 2.18 16.72 43.65
N SER A 80 2.98 16.38 42.64
CA SER A 80 2.89 16.98 41.31
C SER A 80 1.55 16.54 40.74
N ALA A 81 0.53 17.38 40.87
CA ALA A 81 -0.71 17.22 40.13
C ALA A 81 -0.35 17.33 38.65
N LEU A 82 -0.21 16.19 37.95
CA LEU A 82 -0.31 16.18 36.50
C LEU A 82 -1.76 16.54 36.18
N THR A 83 -2.02 17.84 36.02
CA THR A 83 -3.22 18.30 35.31
C THR A 83 -3.01 17.94 33.84
N VAL A 84 -3.25 16.66 33.51
CA VAL A 84 -3.43 16.24 32.13
C VAL A 84 -4.71 16.93 31.68
N THR A 85 -4.58 17.92 30.80
CA THR A 85 -5.74 18.54 30.20
C THR A 85 -6.51 17.46 29.44
N PRO A 86 -7.84 17.44 29.49
CA PRO A 86 -8.63 16.48 28.69
C PRO A 86 -8.32 16.59 27.19
N ASP A 87 -7.85 17.76 26.72
CA ASP A 87 -7.36 18.00 25.36
C ASP A 87 -6.16 17.11 24.97
N ALA A 88 -5.19 16.91 25.88
CA ALA A 88 -4.03 16.06 25.62
C ALA A 88 -4.39 14.57 25.53
N LEU A 89 -5.51 14.15 26.14
CA LEU A 89 -6.04 12.79 26.00
C LEU A 89 -6.98 12.67 24.79
N ALA A 90 -7.58 13.75 24.33
CA ALA A 90 -8.31 13.79 23.07
C ALA A 90 -7.37 13.67 21.88
N ASP A 91 -6.15 14.22 21.93
CA ASP A 91 -5.13 14.04 20.89
C ASP A 91 -4.58 12.60 20.82
N VAL A 92 -4.65 11.85 21.93
CA VAL A 92 -4.29 10.41 21.99
C VAL A 92 -5.50 9.51 21.64
N ARG A 93 -6.74 10.04 21.68
CA ARG A 93 -7.99 9.28 21.45
C ARG A 93 -8.73 9.59 20.17
N HIS A 94 -8.52 10.76 19.58
CA HIS A 94 -8.64 10.93 18.14
C HIS A 94 -7.40 10.23 17.60
N GLY A 95 -7.54 8.96 17.22
CA GLY A 95 -6.54 8.34 16.35
C GLY A 95 -6.25 9.37 15.27
N GLN A 96 -4.99 9.79 15.17
CA GLN A 96 -4.59 10.84 14.21
C GLN A 96 -5.23 10.48 12.89
N VAL A 97 -6.19 11.30 12.46
CA VAL A 97 -6.88 11.06 11.20
C VAL A 97 -5.80 11.05 10.14
N ASP A 98 -5.72 9.95 9.39
CA ASP A 98 -4.78 9.87 8.29
C ASP A 98 -5.24 10.88 7.26
N HIS A 99 -4.39 11.86 6.97
CA HIS A 99 -4.72 12.98 6.12
C HIS A 99 -3.60 13.19 5.12
N LEU A 100 -3.92 13.05 3.85
CA LEU A 100 -3.01 13.23 2.74
C LEU A 100 -3.57 14.27 1.78
N THR A 101 -2.71 15.22 1.40
CA THR A 101 -2.92 16.09 0.24
C THR A 101 -2.15 15.49 -0.93
N VAL A 102 -2.86 15.20 -2.02
CA VAL A 102 -2.32 14.58 -3.23
C VAL A 102 -2.41 15.58 -4.37
N THR A 103 -1.26 16.03 -4.88
CA THR A 103 -1.16 16.89 -6.06
C THR A 103 -0.64 16.08 -7.24
N ILE A 104 -1.37 16.06 -8.35
CA ILE A 104 -1.03 15.34 -9.59
C ILE A 104 -0.89 16.35 -10.73
N ALA A 105 0.10 16.13 -11.59
CA ALA A 105 0.32 16.91 -12.80
C ALA A 105 0.69 16.02 -13.99
N GLU A 106 0.31 16.48 -15.18
CA GLU A 106 0.68 15.89 -16.48
C GLU A 106 0.28 14.41 -16.61
N SER A 107 -0.82 14.01 -15.97
CA SER A 107 -1.35 12.64 -16.07
C SER A 107 -1.96 12.30 -17.44
N GLY A 108 -2.23 13.34 -18.23
CA GLY A 108 -2.98 13.25 -19.49
C GLY A 108 -4.50 13.40 -19.33
N SER A 109 -5.00 13.73 -18.12
CA SER A 109 -6.42 14.04 -17.91
C SER A 109 -6.61 15.12 -16.85
N ALA A 110 -7.34 16.17 -17.22
CA ALA A 110 -7.75 17.26 -16.33
C ALA A 110 -8.62 16.81 -15.15
N THR A 111 -9.28 15.64 -15.24
CA THR A 111 -10.05 15.07 -14.12
C THR A 111 -9.18 14.38 -13.07
N THR A 112 -7.92 14.11 -13.43
CA THR A 112 -6.96 13.45 -12.54
C THR A 112 -5.84 14.36 -12.09
N ASP A 113 -5.51 15.38 -12.88
CA ASP A 113 -4.61 16.45 -12.49
C ASP A 113 -5.27 17.39 -11.46
N GLY A 114 -4.46 18.05 -10.65
CA GLY A 114 -4.91 18.97 -9.60
C GLY A 114 -4.51 18.52 -8.21
N THR A 115 -5.03 19.20 -7.19
CA THR A 115 -4.81 18.85 -5.78
C THR A 115 -6.11 18.33 -5.18
N SER A 116 -6.01 17.27 -4.38
CA SER A 116 -7.11 16.67 -3.66
C SER A 116 -6.71 16.33 -2.23
N GLU A 117 -7.67 16.35 -1.33
CA GLU A 117 -7.56 15.92 0.06
C GLU A 117 -8.14 14.51 0.20
N LEU A 118 -7.41 13.67 0.91
CA LEU A 118 -7.80 12.32 1.30
C LEU A 118 -7.70 12.22 2.81
N TYR A 119 -8.81 11.91 3.46
CA TYR A 119 -8.85 11.51 4.85
C TYR A 119 -9.18 10.02 4.92
N CYS A 120 -8.51 9.29 5.79
CA CYS A 120 -8.81 7.89 6.11
C CYS A 120 -9.05 7.75 7.61
N HIS A 121 -9.86 6.75 7.99
CA HIS A 121 -10.22 6.47 9.38
C HIS A 121 -10.91 7.63 10.14
N PRO A 122 -12.05 8.18 9.67
CA PRO A 122 -12.92 7.68 8.60
C PRO A 122 -12.61 8.29 7.22
N THR A 123 -13.03 7.58 6.15
CA THR A 123 -12.81 8.04 4.77
C THR A 123 -13.60 9.30 4.45
N ALA A 124 -12.93 10.34 3.96
CA ALA A 124 -13.52 11.60 3.49
C ALA A 124 -12.57 12.36 2.56
N GLY A 125 -13.00 13.51 2.05
CA GLY A 125 -12.23 14.38 1.16
C GLY A 125 -12.80 14.42 -0.26
N ASP A 126 -12.02 14.98 -1.18
CA ASP A 126 -12.39 15.13 -2.60
C ASP A 126 -11.55 14.26 -3.54
N HIS A 127 -10.72 13.37 -2.98
CA HIS A 127 -10.02 12.35 -3.76
C HIS A 127 -11.03 11.44 -4.48
N ARG A 128 -10.89 11.29 -5.80
CA ARG A 128 -11.91 10.64 -6.65
C ARG A 128 -12.18 9.16 -6.28
N ASP A 129 -11.12 8.48 -5.83
CA ASP A 129 -11.11 7.05 -5.47
C ASP A 129 -10.84 6.90 -3.96
N ALA A 130 -11.47 7.74 -3.12
CA ALA A 130 -11.10 7.88 -1.71
C ALA A 130 -11.16 6.56 -0.92
N GLU A 131 -12.23 5.77 -1.09
CA GLU A 131 -12.39 4.49 -0.39
C GLU A 131 -11.30 3.50 -0.81
N GLU A 132 -11.12 3.30 -2.12
CA GLU A 132 -10.13 2.35 -2.62
C GLU A 132 -8.68 2.81 -2.38
N ALA A 133 -8.44 4.12 -2.31
CA ALA A 133 -7.13 4.66 -1.97
C ALA A 133 -6.79 4.40 -0.51
N CYS A 134 -7.73 4.59 0.41
CA CYS A 134 -7.55 4.25 1.83
C CYS A 134 -7.29 2.74 1.99
N ASP A 135 -8.15 1.90 1.40
CA ASP A 135 -8.01 0.43 1.47
C ASP A 135 -6.65 -0.04 0.93
N GLY A 136 -6.25 0.49 -0.23
CA GLY A 136 -4.96 0.15 -0.84
C GLY A 136 -3.77 0.61 0.01
N LEU A 137 -3.84 1.79 0.62
CA LEU A 137 -2.80 2.26 1.53
C LEU A 137 -2.73 1.42 2.81
N ASP A 138 -3.87 0.99 3.35
CA ASP A 138 -3.90 0.08 4.51
C ASP A 138 -3.25 -1.26 4.20
N GLU A 139 -3.55 -1.85 3.04
CA GLU A 139 -2.93 -3.10 2.59
C GLU A 139 -1.40 -2.97 2.43
N LEU A 140 -0.92 -1.82 1.96
CA LEU A 140 0.51 -1.55 1.79
C LEU A 140 1.22 -1.23 3.11
N THR A 141 0.46 -0.80 4.12
CA THR A 141 0.97 -0.39 5.43
C THR A 141 1.22 -1.61 6.30
N VAL A 142 2.36 -2.25 6.05
CA VAL A 142 2.88 -3.36 6.84
C VAL A 142 4.07 -2.92 7.68
N TRP A 143 4.22 -3.52 8.86
CA TRP A 143 5.32 -3.20 9.77
C TRP A 143 6.69 -3.25 9.08
N GLY A 144 7.45 -2.16 9.22
CA GLY A 144 8.80 -2.03 8.68
C GLY A 144 8.88 -1.68 7.19
N LYS A 145 7.76 -1.48 6.50
CA LYS A 145 7.72 -0.99 5.12
C LYS A 145 7.06 0.38 5.06
N ASP A 146 7.67 1.27 4.31
CA ASP A 146 7.15 2.61 4.05
C ASP A 146 6.71 2.69 2.58
N PRO A 147 5.40 2.81 2.28
CA PRO A 147 4.93 2.91 0.91
C PRO A 147 5.36 4.22 0.22
N PHE A 148 5.70 5.25 0.99
CA PHE A 148 6.09 6.57 0.47
C PHE A 148 7.61 6.73 0.31
N ALA A 149 8.42 5.77 0.80
CA ALA A 149 9.86 5.85 0.73
C ALA A 149 10.37 5.95 -0.72
N PRO A 150 11.42 6.77 -0.97
CA PRO A 150 12.03 6.88 -2.30
C PRO A 150 12.73 5.59 -2.72
N VAL A 151 13.04 5.48 -4.02
CA VAL A 151 13.92 4.42 -4.50
C VAL A 151 15.28 4.56 -3.80
N ALA A 152 15.79 3.45 -3.25
CA ALA A 152 17.07 3.46 -2.56
C ALA A 152 18.21 3.89 -3.52
N PRO A 153 19.15 4.73 -3.09
CA PRO A 153 20.29 5.12 -3.91
C PRO A 153 21.06 3.91 -4.44
N GLY A 154 21.49 3.97 -5.70
CA GLY A 154 22.23 2.87 -6.35
C GLY A 154 21.38 1.67 -6.76
N THR A 155 20.06 1.72 -6.59
CA THR A 155 19.14 0.71 -7.15
C THR A 155 19.30 0.65 -8.67
N ARG A 156 19.44 -0.56 -9.22
CA ARG A 156 19.51 -0.76 -10.67
C ARG A 156 18.10 -0.70 -11.27
N CYS A 157 17.80 0.41 -11.93
CA CYS A 157 16.52 0.66 -12.57
C CYS A 157 16.64 0.58 -14.09
N THR A 158 15.57 0.15 -14.76
CA THR A 158 15.52 0.24 -16.23
C THR A 158 15.28 1.70 -16.63
N MET A 159 15.87 2.14 -17.74
CA MET A 159 15.68 3.50 -18.28
C MET A 159 14.41 3.60 -19.14
N GLN A 160 13.33 2.94 -18.71
CA GLN A 160 12.04 2.99 -19.38
C GLN A 160 11.28 4.23 -18.93
N TYR A 161 10.98 5.12 -19.88
CA TYR A 161 10.20 6.32 -19.62
C TYR A 161 8.70 6.03 -19.73
N GLY A 162 7.96 6.28 -18.66
CA GLY A 162 6.53 5.98 -18.51
C GLY A 162 5.59 7.18 -18.72
N GLY A 163 6.11 8.32 -19.16
CA GLY A 163 5.37 9.57 -19.37
C GLY A 163 5.73 10.69 -18.39
N PRO A 164 5.21 11.92 -18.62
CA PRO A 164 5.56 13.10 -17.83
C PRO A 164 4.88 13.15 -16.45
N ALA A 165 3.90 12.27 -16.21
CA ALA A 165 3.08 12.35 -15.01
C ALA A 165 3.93 12.37 -13.73
N SER A 166 3.60 13.30 -12.85
CA SER A 166 4.22 13.47 -11.55
C SER A 166 3.17 13.64 -10.46
N ALA A 167 3.54 13.30 -9.22
CA ALA A 167 2.68 13.51 -8.07
C ALA A 167 3.49 13.91 -6.83
N HIS A 168 2.86 14.70 -5.97
CA HIS A 168 3.36 15.08 -4.67
C HIS A 168 2.32 14.70 -3.62
N VAL A 169 2.71 13.82 -2.69
CA VAL A 169 1.86 13.37 -1.60
C VAL A 169 2.43 13.90 -0.29
N ARG A 170 1.60 14.60 0.48
CA ARG A 170 1.99 15.22 1.75
C ARG A 170 0.97 14.93 2.84
N GLY A 171 1.39 14.93 4.10
CA GLY A 171 0.47 14.92 5.24
C GLY A 171 0.92 13.98 6.35
N VAL A 172 -0.03 13.22 6.91
CA VAL A 172 0.19 12.22 7.96
C VAL A 172 -0.47 10.91 7.56
N TRP A 173 0.28 9.82 7.67
CA TRP A 173 -0.21 8.46 7.44
C TRP A 173 0.36 7.52 8.50
N ALA A 174 -0.51 6.75 9.16
CA ALA A 174 -0.18 5.83 10.26
C ALA A 174 0.71 6.50 11.33
N GLY A 175 0.39 7.74 11.68
CA GLY A 175 1.12 8.55 12.67
C GLY A 175 2.49 9.07 12.21
N ARG A 176 2.84 8.93 10.91
CA ARG A 176 4.09 9.40 10.33
C ARG A 176 3.86 10.53 9.33
N ARG A 177 4.75 11.52 9.33
CA ARG A 177 4.74 12.58 8.32
C ARG A 177 5.12 12.00 6.95
N VAL A 178 4.35 12.39 5.95
CA VAL A 178 4.57 12.06 4.54
C VAL A 178 4.93 13.33 3.79
N ASP A 179 5.99 13.24 2.98
CA ASP A 179 6.39 14.23 2.00
C ASP A 179 7.13 13.49 0.88
N ALA A 180 6.38 13.03 -0.13
CA ALA A 180 6.85 12.09 -1.13
C ALA A 180 6.54 12.54 -2.54
N HIS A 181 7.56 12.52 -3.39
CA HIS A 181 7.44 12.79 -4.82
C HIS A 181 7.46 11.48 -5.61
N PHE A 182 6.61 11.43 -6.62
CA PHE A 182 6.49 10.34 -7.58
C PHE A 182 6.62 10.89 -8.99
N ASN A 183 7.34 10.15 -9.83
CA ASN A 183 7.46 10.40 -11.25
C ASN A 183 7.43 9.07 -12.00
N ARG A 184 7.50 9.12 -13.33
CA ARG A 184 7.51 7.93 -14.18
C ARG A 184 8.73 7.89 -15.09
N GLU A 185 9.86 8.41 -14.64
CA GLU A 185 11.05 8.60 -15.48
C GLU A 185 11.86 7.33 -15.73
N ASN A 186 11.72 6.32 -14.87
CA ASN A 186 12.42 5.04 -14.96
C ASN A 186 11.57 3.90 -14.37
N GLY A 187 11.97 2.64 -14.59
CA GLY A 187 11.18 1.48 -14.19
C GLY A 187 11.00 1.28 -12.68
N CYS A 188 11.89 1.82 -11.84
CA CYS A 188 11.69 1.77 -10.40
C CYS A 188 10.64 2.78 -9.94
N GLU A 189 10.68 4.00 -10.49
CA GLU A 189 9.71 5.05 -10.16
C GLU A 189 8.32 4.71 -10.69
N MET A 190 8.23 4.16 -11.92
CA MET A 190 6.99 3.60 -12.44
C MET A 190 6.41 2.51 -11.53
N LYS A 191 7.25 1.60 -11.03
CA LYS A 191 6.78 0.57 -10.09
C LYS A 191 6.28 1.15 -8.77
N ARG A 192 6.92 2.20 -8.24
CA ARG A 192 6.44 2.92 -7.05
C ARG A 192 5.10 3.59 -7.31
N TRP A 193 4.96 4.24 -8.46
CA TRP A 193 3.70 4.84 -8.90
C TRP A 193 2.58 3.80 -8.96
N ASP A 194 2.82 2.71 -9.69
CA ASP A 194 1.81 1.68 -9.95
C ASP A 194 1.41 0.95 -8.66
N ALA A 195 2.31 0.85 -7.68
CA ALA A 195 2.00 0.26 -6.37
C ALA A 195 1.04 1.11 -5.53
N LEU A 196 0.91 2.42 -5.82
CA LEU A 196 0.00 3.33 -5.12
C LEU A 196 -1.30 3.57 -5.88
N VAL A 197 -1.58 2.83 -6.95
CA VAL A 197 -2.90 2.91 -7.58
C VAL A 197 -3.92 2.22 -6.66
N PRO A 198 -5.03 2.88 -6.26
CA PRO A 198 -5.64 4.06 -6.90
C PRO A 198 -5.43 5.42 -6.21
N LEU A 199 -4.61 5.54 -5.15
CA LEU A 199 -4.19 6.85 -4.64
C LEU A 199 -3.58 7.72 -5.75
N LEU A 200 -2.75 7.10 -6.60
CA LEU A 200 -2.28 7.71 -7.84
C LEU A 200 -3.11 7.22 -9.02
N PRO A 201 -3.37 8.06 -10.04
CA PRO A 201 -4.16 7.67 -11.18
C PRO A 201 -3.41 6.64 -12.02
N ARG A 202 -4.17 5.76 -12.68
CA ARG A 202 -3.62 4.96 -13.78
C ARG A 202 -3.34 5.87 -14.95
N THR A 203 -2.08 6.03 -15.29
CA THR A 203 -1.63 6.79 -16.45
C THR A 203 -1.26 5.81 -17.57
N GLY A 204 -1.88 5.95 -18.74
CA GLY A 204 -1.45 5.23 -19.94
C GLY A 204 -0.17 5.84 -20.53
N MET A 205 0.43 5.17 -21.53
CA MET A 205 1.42 5.84 -22.38
C MET A 205 0.70 6.96 -23.15
N HIS A 206 0.92 8.21 -22.76
CA HIS A 206 0.44 9.36 -23.51
C HIS A 206 1.10 9.34 -24.90
N VAL A 207 0.29 9.19 -25.96
CA VAL A 207 0.74 9.44 -27.33
C VAL A 207 0.58 10.95 -27.55
N PRO A 208 1.67 11.73 -27.67
CA PRO A 208 1.57 13.15 -27.94
C PRO A 208 0.85 13.35 -29.28
N SER A 209 -0.13 14.25 -29.29
CA SER A 209 -0.89 14.64 -30.50
C SER A 209 -0.09 15.59 -31.37
#